data_AF-A0A7S3B1I0-F1
#
_entry.id   AF-A0A7S3B1I0-F1
#
_cell.length_a   1.000
_cell.length_b   1.000
_cell.length_c   1.000
_cell.angle_alpha   90.00
_cell.angle_beta   90.00
_cell.angle_gamma   90.00
#
_symmetry.space_group_name_H-M   'P 1'
#
loop_
_entity.id
_entity.type
_entity.pdbx_description
1 polymer ?
#
loop_
_entity_poly.entity_id
_entity_poly.type
_entity_poly.pdbx_seq_one_letter_code
_entity_poly.pdbx_strand_id
1 'polypeptide(L)'
;EVGEGLCLAHAFDLGLLEHHTCDHNQPLQKWVYDPASDNIRLEQDMGQCLDFFLAHQDFGVWSCIDAANHEFEPDHAGKLCLVDDRSKCVQNATAEHFYIQLRLPGEASCFHFGGRFDGQTHMIIHRTCQPRREQWWL
;
A
#
# COMPACT_ATOMS: atom_id res chain seq x y z
N GLU A 1 -4.28 -16.36 -2.23
CA GLU A 1 -3.07 -16.32 -3.07
C GLU A 1 -1.81 -16.30 -2.20
N VAL A 2 -0.67 -16.75 -2.73
CA VAL A 2 0.60 -16.79 -1.99
C VAL A 2 0.96 -15.36 -1.53
N GLY A 3 1.09 -15.15 -0.23
CA GLY A 3 1.45 -13.83 0.34
C GLY A 3 0.28 -12.92 0.72
N GLU A 4 -0.98 -13.35 0.56
CA GLU A 4 -2.11 -12.61 1.12
C GLU A 4 -1.98 -12.47 2.65
N GLY A 5 -2.09 -11.23 3.15
CA GLY A 5 -1.96 -10.93 4.57
C GLY A 5 -0.53 -10.69 5.07
N LEU A 6 0.49 -10.90 4.22
CA LEU A 6 1.88 -10.52 4.51
C LEU A 6 2.13 -9.06 4.14
N CYS A 7 3.01 -8.41 4.90
CA CYS A 7 3.45 -7.06 4.63
C CYS A 7 4.60 -7.05 3.62
N LEU A 8 4.57 -6.07 2.73
CA LEU A 8 5.63 -5.78 1.77
C LEU A 8 6.79 -5.10 2.49
N ALA A 9 7.98 -5.67 2.31
CA ALA A 9 9.21 -5.17 2.88
C ALA A 9 10.24 -4.84 1.78
N HIS A 10 10.95 -3.74 1.95
CA HIS A 10 12.14 -3.45 1.18
C HIS A 10 13.23 -4.50 1.47
N ALA A 11 13.81 -5.09 0.44
CA ALA A 11 14.92 -6.03 0.58
C ALA A 11 16.27 -5.39 0.26
N PHE A 12 16.36 -4.70 -0.88
CA PHE A 12 17.54 -4.00 -1.36
C PHE A 12 17.16 -2.97 -2.43
N ASP A 13 18.01 -1.97 -2.62
CA ASP A 13 17.79 -0.86 -3.55
C ASP A 13 17.49 -1.36 -4.97
N LEU A 14 16.50 -0.73 -5.61
CA LEU A 14 16.10 -1.04 -7.00
C LEU A 14 15.64 -2.50 -7.20
N GLY A 15 15.17 -3.14 -6.12
CA GLY A 15 14.74 -4.53 -6.07
C GLY A 15 13.23 -4.71 -5.96
N LEU A 16 12.80 -5.96 -6.16
CA LEU A 16 11.44 -6.40 -5.83
C LEU A 16 11.24 -6.41 -4.31
N LEU A 17 9.98 -6.24 -3.89
CA LEU A 17 9.62 -6.32 -2.48
C LEU A 17 9.56 -7.78 -2.02
N GLU A 18 9.89 -8.00 -0.76
CA GLU A 18 9.68 -9.28 -0.09
C GLU A 18 8.38 -9.28 0.70
N HIS A 19 7.80 -10.46 0.87
CA HIS A 19 6.58 -10.66 1.64
C HIS A 19 6.92 -11.28 3.01
N HIS A 20 6.63 -10.54 4.08
CA HIS A 20 6.96 -10.94 5.44
C HIS A 20 5.76 -10.84 6.37
N THR A 21 5.84 -11.51 7.53
CA THR A 21 4.87 -11.23 8.59
C THR A 21 4.97 -9.75 8.98
N CYS A 22 3.83 -9.10 9.16
CA CYS A 22 3.78 -7.69 9.52
C CYS A 22 4.40 -7.45 10.90
N ASP A 23 5.42 -6.61 10.97
CA ASP A 23 6.09 -6.19 12.21
C ASP A 23 6.26 -4.66 12.22
N HIS A 24 5.58 -3.99 13.14
CA HIS A 24 5.62 -2.53 13.28
C HIS A 24 7.01 -2.00 13.69
N ASN A 25 7.88 -2.87 14.20
CA ASN A 25 9.25 -2.50 14.55
C ASN A 25 10.22 -2.66 13.39
N GLN A 26 9.82 -3.30 12.28
CA GLN A 26 10.68 -3.52 11.13
C GLN A 26 10.69 -2.28 10.21
N PRO A 27 11.79 -1.50 10.13
CA PRO A 27 11.83 -0.28 9.33
C PRO A 27 11.64 -0.54 7.82
N LEU A 28 12.05 -1.73 7.36
CA LEU A 28 11.89 -2.14 5.96
C LEU A 28 10.42 -2.28 5.52
N GLN A 29 9.47 -2.35 6.46
CA GLN A 29 8.03 -2.45 6.19
C GLN A 29 7.29 -1.11 6.37
N LYS A 30 8.01 -0.01 6.63
CA LYS A 30 7.41 1.29 6.90
C LYS A 30 7.40 2.14 5.64
N TRP A 31 6.20 2.58 5.28
CA TRP A 31 5.95 3.39 4.10
C TRP A 31 5.21 4.68 4.47
N VAL A 32 5.41 5.73 3.69
CA VAL A 32 4.74 7.03 3.84
C VAL A 32 4.06 7.37 2.53
N TYR A 33 2.74 7.53 2.54
CA TYR A 33 2.02 8.07 1.39
C TYR A 33 2.11 9.60 1.41
N ASP A 34 2.66 10.16 0.33
CA ASP A 34 2.78 11.59 0.10
C ASP A 34 1.70 12.03 -0.90
N PRO A 35 0.58 12.63 -0.43
CA PRO A 35 -0.53 13.02 -1.30
C PRO A 35 -0.23 14.25 -2.16
N ALA A 36 0.91 14.94 -1.93
CA ALA A 36 1.29 16.07 -2.78
C ALA A 36 1.92 15.59 -4.10
N SER A 37 2.45 14.36 -4.11
CA SER A 37 3.06 13.74 -5.29
C SER A 37 2.46 12.38 -5.62
N ASP A 38 1.37 11.99 -4.96
CA ASP A 38 0.70 10.68 -5.05
C ASP A 38 1.64 9.48 -4.92
N ASN A 39 2.76 9.65 -4.23
CA ASN A 39 3.81 8.64 -4.13
C ASN A 39 3.76 7.90 -2.80
N ILE A 40 4.14 6.63 -2.80
CA ILE A 40 4.36 5.86 -1.56
C ILE A 40 5.85 5.66 -1.36
N ARG A 41 6.43 6.33 -0.37
CA ARG A 41 7.86 6.41 -0.10
C ARG A 41 8.28 5.44 0.99
N LEU A 42 9.49 4.93 0.93
CA LEU A 42 10.10 4.14 1.99
C LEU A 42 10.48 5.07 3.17
N GLU A 43 10.12 4.72 4.41
CA GLU A 43 10.27 5.64 5.55
C GLU A 43 11.74 6.01 5.84
N GLN A 44 12.64 5.04 5.73
CA GLN A 44 14.06 5.23 5.99
C GLN A 44 14.82 5.91 4.83
N ASP A 45 14.20 6.02 3.65
CA ASP A 45 14.77 6.70 2.47
C ASP A 45 13.65 7.28 1.58
N MET A 46 13.38 8.58 1.75
CA MET A 46 12.34 9.30 1.01
C MET A 46 12.64 9.51 -0.48
N GLY A 47 13.85 9.16 -0.94
CA GLY A 47 14.21 9.12 -2.36
C GLY A 47 13.75 7.84 -3.07
N GLN A 48 13.31 6.84 -2.30
CA GLN A 48 12.85 5.54 -2.77
C GLN A 48 11.33 5.42 -2.67
N CYS A 49 10.70 5.10 -3.80
CA CYS A 49 9.26 5.00 -3.96
C CYS A 49 8.85 3.58 -4.37
N LEU A 50 7.66 3.17 -3.94
CA LEU A 50 6.98 2.01 -4.47
C LEU A 50 6.79 2.21 -5.98
N ASP A 51 7.18 1.22 -6.78
CA ASP A 51 6.96 1.20 -8.22
C ASP A 51 6.49 -0.20 -8.64
N PHE A 52 5.71 -0.28 -9.72
CA PHE A 52 5.33 -1.55 -10.31
C PHE A 52 6.21 -1.91 -11.50
N PHE A 53 6.98 -2.99 -11.36
CA PHE A 53 7.90 -3.45 -12.39
C PHE A 53 7.16 -4.33 -13.41
N LEU A 54 6.75 -3.72 -14.52
CA LEU A 54 6.04 -4.41 -15.62
C LEU A 54 6.72 -5.70 -16.08
N ALA A 55 8.06 -5.73 -16.12
CA ALA A 55 8.84 -6.90 -16.53
C ALA A 55 8.71 -8.09 -15.55
N HIS A 56 8.46 -7.82 -14.27
CA HIS A 56 8.34 -8.81 -13.21
C HIS A 56 6.88 -9.08 -12.82
N GLN A 57 5.95 -8.21 -13.25
CA GLN A 57 4.55 -8.22 -12.84
C GLN A 57 4.39 -8.12 -11.31
N ASP A 58 5.27 -7.36 -10.65
CA ASP A 58 5.30 -7.25 -9.20
C ASP A 58 5.81 -5.88 -8.75
N PHE A 59 5.59 -5.57 -7.47
CA PHE A 59 6.03 -4.32 -6.85
C PHE A 59 7.50 -4.39 -6.44
N GLY A 60 8.18 -3.26 -6.62
CA GLY A 60 9.54 -3.03 -6.21
C GLY A 60 9.71 -1.63 -5.64
N VAL A 61 10.98 -1.27 -5.44
CA VAL A 61 11.36 0.09 -5.07
C VAL A 61 12.15 0.71 -6.22
N TRP A 62 11.81 1.93 -6.59
CA TRP A 62 12.55 2.73 -7.56
C TRP A 62 12.80 4.14 -7.06
N SER A 63 13.62 4.92 -7.78
CA SER A 63 13.79 6.34 -7.49
C SER A 63 12.48 7.11 -7.69
N CYS A 64 12.12 7.95 -6.72
CA CYS A 64 10.91 8.79 -6.78
C CYS A 64 10.94 9.90 -7.85
N ILE A 65 12.05 10.11 -8.54
CA ILE A 65 12.23 11.27 -9.45
C ILE A 65 11.96 10.89 -10.92
N ASP A 66 12.29 9.65 -11.29
CA ASP A 66 12.31 9.17 -12.67
C ASP A 66 11.57 7.83 -12.85
N ALA A 67 10.91 7.35 -11.80
CA ALA A 67 9.99 6.23 -11.88
C ALA A 67 8.81 6.54 -12.82
N ALA A 68 8.31 5.51 -13.51
CA ALA A 68 7.16 5.64 -14.40
C ALA A 68 5.86 5.14 -13.75
N ASN A 69 5.92 4.26 -12.74
CA ASN A 69 4.75 3.58 -12.19
C ASN A 69 4.68 3.75 -10.66
N HIS A 70 4.79 5.00 -10.20
CA HIS A 70 4.95 5.33 -8.78
C HIS A 70 3.82 6.20 -8.20
N GLU A 71 2.90 6.67 -9.04
CA GLU A 71 1.73 7.46 -8.63
C GLU A 71 0.56 6.53 -8.26
N PHE A 72 0.02 6.70 -7.06
CA PHE A 72 -1.05 5.91 -6.49
C PHE A 72 -2.19 6.79 -5.96
N GLU A 73 -3.41 6.44 -6.35
CA GLU A 73 -4.61 7.08 -5.83
C GLU A 73 -5.51 6.07 -5.09
N PRO A 74 -6.17 6.47 -4.00
CA PRO A 74 -7.13 5.63 -3.31
C PRO A 74 -8.34 5.26 -4.20
N ASP A 75 -8.79 4.01 -4.16
CA ASP A 75 -10.08 3.59 -4.70
C ASP A 75 -11.21 3.80 -3.68
N HIS A 76 -12.45 3.49 -4.05
CA HIS A 76 -13.61 3.63 -3.15
C HIS A 76 -13.61 2.66 -1.96
N ALA A 77 -12.83 1.58 -2.03
CA ALA A 77 -12.60 0.67 -0.92
C ALA A 77 -11.39 1.11 -0.08
N GLY A 78 -10.63 2.10 -0.57
CA GLY A 78 -9.41 2.68 -0.02
C GLY A 78 -8.13 1.87 -0.27
N LYS A 79 -8.12 0.98 -1.25
CA LYS A 79 -6.86 0.47 -1.80
C LYS A 79 -6.12 1.62 -2.49
N LEU A 80 -4.80 1.66 -2.39
CA LEU A 80 -3.98 2.59 -3.16
C LEU A 80 -3.60 1.90 -4.46
N CYS A 81 -4.12 2.39 -5.58
CA CYS A 81 -3.93 1.78 -6.90
C CYS A 81 -3.12 2.70 -7.80
N LEU A 82 -2.30 2.13 -8.68
CA LEU A 82 -1.60 2.91 -9.69
C LEU A 82 -2.57 3.78 -10.48
N VAL A 83 -2.19 5.01 -10.79
CA VAL A 83 -2.99 5.90 -11.63
C VAL A 83 -3.17 5.31 -13.02
N ASP A 84 -2.09 4.81 -13.63
CA ASP A 84 -2.09 4.31 -15.02
C ASP A 84 -2.65 2.88 -15.17
N ASP A 85 -2.63 2.06 -14.12
CA ASP A 85 -3.23 0.73 -14.12
C ASP A 85 -3.95 0.45 -12.80
N ARG A 86 -5.25 0.75 -12.79
CA ARG A 86 -6.14 0.54 -11.63
C ARG A 86 -6.29 -0.94 -11.20
N SER A 87 -5.72 -1.90 -11.95
CA SER A 87 -5.66 -3.31 -11.53
C SER A 87 -4.51 -3.59 -10.56
N LYS A 88 -3.50 -2.73 -10.50
CA LYS A 88 -2.35 -2.86 -9.60
C LYS A 88 -2.57 -2.00 -8.38
N CYS A 89 -2.77 -2.64 -7.24
CA CYS A 89 -3.01 -1.93 -6.00
C CYS A 89 -2.23 -2.54 -4.85
N VAL A 90 -1.99 -1.73 -3.84
CA VAL A 90 -1.60 -2.12 -2.49
C VAL A 90 -2.70 -1.68 -1.53
N GLN A 91 -2.74 -2.31 -0.35
CA GLN A 91 -3.65 -1.92 0.72
C GLN A 91 -2.86 -1.74 2.01
N ASN A 92 -3.34 -0.87 2.88
CA ASN A 92 -2.77 -0.74 4.21
C ASN A 92 -3.06 -2.02 5.03
N ALA A 93 -2.06 -2.47 5.78
CA ALA A 93 -2.12 -3.60 6.69
C ALA A 93 -2.33 -3.18 8.16
N THR A 94 -1.98 -1.94 8.54
CA THR A 94 -2.03 -1.47 9.94
C THR A 94 -2.55 -0.03 10.09
N ALA A 95 -3.18 0.27 11.23
CA ALA A 95 -3.86 1.55 11.49
C ALA A 95 -3.01 2.54 12.31
N GLU A 96 -1.68 2.43 12.23
CA GLU A 96 -0.74 3.25 13.01
C GLU A 96 -0.60 4.67 12.40
N HIS A 97 -0.26 5.65 13.25
CA HIS A 97 -0.53 7.07 12.99
C HIS A 97 0.56 7.85 12.21
N PHE A 98 1.66 7.23 11.80
CA PHE A 98 2.77 7.95 11.12
C PHE A 98 3.33 7.27 9.87
N TYR A 99 3.18 5.95 9.76
CA TYR A 99 3.62 5.16 8.61
C TYR A 99 2.60 4.04 8.39
N ILE A 100 2.50 3.59 7.14
CA ILE A 100 1.65 2.48 6.75
C ILE A 100 2.52 1.25 6.49
N GLN A 101 2.01 0.07 6.82
CA GLN A 101 2.56 -1.17 6.28
C GLN A 101 1.70 -1.58 5.10
N LEU A 102 2.32 -1.91 3.97
CA LEU A 102 1.60 -2.27 2.75
C LEU A 102 1.46 -3.79 2.63
N ARG A 103 0.42 -4.25 1.95
CA ARG A 103 0.23 -5.64 1.52
C ARG A 103 -0.50 -5.68 0.19
N LEU A 104 -0.42 -6.81 -0.52
CA LEU A 104 -1.28 -7.03 -1.69
C LEU A 104 -2.77 -7.13 -1.27
N PRO A 105 -3.71 -6.62 -2.08
CA PRO A 105 -5.14 -6.84 -1.91
C PRO A 105 -5.47 -8.33 -1.92
N GLY A 106 -6.34 -8.78 -1.02
CA GLY A 106 -6.86 -10.15 -1.00
C GLY A 106 -8.35 -10.18 -0.64
N GLU A 107 -8.95 -11.37 -0.63
CA GLU A 107 -10.41 -11.53 -0.41
C GLU A 107 -10.89 -10.94 0.94
N ALA A 108 -10.01 -10.91 1.95
CA ALA A 108 -10.23 -10.19 3.21
C ALA A 108 -9.84 -8.70 3.09
N SER A 109 -10.58 -7.95 2.27
CA SER A 109 -10.48 -6.48 2.16
C SER A 109 -11.13 -5.81 3.39
N CYS A 110 -10.54 -5.99 4.57
CA CYS A 110 -11.13 -5.61 5.86
C CYS A 110 -10.94 -4.13 6.24
N PHE A 111 -10.39 -3.30 5.37
CA PHE A 111 -10.16 -1.88 5.66
C PHE A 111 -10.97 -1.04 4.68
N HIS A 112 -12.17 -0.65 5.08
CA HIS A 112 -12.86 0.48 4.45
C HIS A 112 -12.23 1.77 4.95
N PHE A 113 -11.72 2.59 4.01
CA PHE A 113 -11.18 3.90 4.35
C PHE A 113 -12.32 4.89 4.52
N GLY A 114 -12.54 5.32 5.76
CA GLY A 114 -13.41 6.44 6.13
C GLY A 114 -12.62 7.57 6.75
N GLY A 115 -11.47 7.93 6.19
CA GLY A 115 -10.60 8.96 6.75
C GLY A 115 -10.88 10.33 6.14
N ARG A 116 -11.10 11.34 6.97
CA ARG A 116 -11.06 12.74 6.55
C ARG A 116 -9.61 13.20 6.63
N PHE A 117 -9.05 13.67 5.52
CA PHE A 117 -7.73 14.30 5.50
C PHE A 117 -7.76 15.52 6.44
N ASP A 118 -6.92 15.55 7.46
CA ASP A 118 -6.95 16.62 8.48
C ASP A 118 -6.23 17.91 8.03
N GLY A 119 -5.60 17.87 6.85
CA GLY A 119 -4.84 18.99 6.28
C GLY A 119 -3.42 19.12 6.84
N GLN A 120 -2.93 18.15 7.63
CA GLN A 120 -1.61 18.16 8.25
C GLN A 120 -0.81 16.86 8.02
N THR A 121 -1.01 16.21 6.87
CA THR A 121 -0.26 15.00 6.45
C THR A 121 -0.78 13.69 7.07
N HIS A 122 -1.86 13.70 7.87
CA HIS A 122 -2.34 12.49 8.56
C HIS A 122 -3.66 11.96 8.00
N MET A 123 -3.71 10.63 7.85
CA MET A 123 -4.90 9.87 7.47
C MET A 123 -5.43 9.12 8.69
N ILE A 124 -6.64 9.47 9.15
CA ILE A 124 -7.32 8.75 10.23
C ILE A 124 -8.02 7.52 9.65
N ILE A 125 -7.63 6.31 10.06
CA ILE A 125 -8.16 5.06 9.52
C ILE A 125 -9.20 4.46 10.49
N HIS A 126 -10.45 4.36 10.04
CA HIS A 126 -11.51 3.67 10.78
C HIS A 126 -11.59 2.19 10.38
N ARG A 127 -11.51 1.27 11.35
CA ARG A 127 -11.76 -0.17 11.11
C ARG A 127 -13.26 -0.44 11.00
N THR A 128 -13.71 -0.93 9.85
CA THR A 128 -14.96 -1.72 9.76
C THR A 128 -14.72 -2.96 8.91
N CYS A 129 -14.51 -4.10 9.57
CA CYS A 129 -14.51 -5.40 8.90
C CYS A 129 -15.96 -5.86 8.79
N GLN A 130 -16.60 -5.72 7.62
CA GLN A 130 -17.79 -6.51 7.31
C GLN A 130 -17.39 -7.65 6.38
N PRO A 131 -17.57 -8.92 6.78
CA PRO A 131 -17.42 -10.02 5.83
C PRO A 131 -18.43 -9.79 4.69
N ARG A 132 -17.99 -9.96 3.44
CA ARG A 132 -18.88 -10.04 2.28
C ARG A 132 -19.82 -11.22 2.56
N ARG A 133 -21.02 -10.95 3.06
CA ARG A 133 -22.11 -11.93 2.96
C ARG A 133 -22.49 -11.96 1.51
N GLU A 134 -22.02 -12.96 0.78
CA GLU A 134 -22.65 -13.35 -0.47
C GLU A 134 -24.13 -13.58 -0.17
N GLN A 135 -24.98 -12.67 -0.64
CA GLN A 135 -26.41 -12.87 -0.61
C GLN A 135 -26.74 -13.86 -1.73
N TRP A 136 -26.70 -15.14 -1.39
CA TRP A 136 -27.34 -16.18 -2.18
C TRP A 136 -28.86 -15.97 -2.05
N TRP A 137 -29.46 -15.34 -3.04
CA TRP A 137 -30.93 -15.27 -3.14
C TRP A 137 -31.44 -16.69 -3.45
N LEU A 138 -32.22 -17.25 -2.52
CA LEU A 138 -33.13 -18.37 -2.76
C LEU A 138 -34.51 -17.81 -3.10
#